data_AF-I0BHE6-F1
#
_entry.id   AF-I0BHE6-F1
#
_cell.length_a   1.000
_cell.length_b   1.000
_cell.length_c   1.000
_cell.angle_alpha   90.00
_cell.angle_beta   90.00
_cell.angle_gamma   90.00
#
_symmetry.space_group_name_H-M   'P 1'
#
loop_
_entity.id
_entity.type
_entity.pdbx_description
1 polymer ?
#
loop_
_entity_poly.entity_id
_entity_poly.type
_entity_poly.pdbx_seq_one_letter_code
_entity_poly.pdbx_strand_id
1 'polypeptide(L)'
;MDKADRYLNRILRGTFLTGKEKAEWKAEMRTHIDCSVEELEEEGLGREDALERTLRQFGDPGMLRRDLTRQTYGISVDVILQVSALLWAAFLFLYLQSQFRLYEGRLVLPLIPLTLQAAVLFMLTTRNRADRFGLLGAVLPYILLHVCLAIGFPEAVRWYDAVMNGYTPDWRSYQLFLSMMFLWGLVLLKGTKNTGVAALPLFLAFLYKGFDLCRSLNLHLFSALDRGVNSSSRHEVLSHLEGVSIRLFVLAVFLAVAHGYLQQQKSRPAGASRA
;
A
#
# COMPACT_ATOMS: atom_id res chain seq x y z
N MET A 1 -36.40 -3.37 -5.56
CA MET A 1 -35.34 -4.12 -4.83
C MET A 1 -36.00 -4.79 -3.65
N ASP A 2 -35.95 -6.13 -3.58
CA ASP A 2 -36.64 -6.87 -2.53
C ASP A 2 -35.92 -6.79 -1.17
N LYS A 3 -36.56 -7.34 -0.11
CA LYS A 3 -36.01 -7.32 1.26
C LYS A 3 -34.66 -8.07 1.35
N ALA A 4 -34.53 -9.23 0.71
CA ALA A 4 -33.30 -10.04 0.72
C ALA A 4 -32.14 -9.33 0.02
N ASP A 5 -32.36 -8.71 -1.14
CA ASP A 5 -31.38 -7.90 -1.85
C ASP A 5 -30.88 -6.73 -1.01
N ARG A 6 -31.79 -6.05 -0.28
CA ARG A 6 -31.40 -4.97 0.64
C ARG A 6 -30.56 -5.47 1.80
N TYR A 7 -30.82 -6.68 2.27
CA TYR A 7 -30.05 -7.33 3.33
C TYR A 7 -28.66 -7.73 2.83
N LEU A 8 -28.55 -8.44 1.71
CA LEU A 8 -27.28 -8.83 1.09
C LEU A 8 -26.43 -7.61 0.71
N ASN A 9 -27.05 -6.57 0.15
CA ASN A 9 -26.34 -5.32 -0.15
C ASN A 9 -25.83 -4.62 1.12
N ARG A 10 -26.50 -4.77 2.27
CA ARG A 10 -26.00 -4.24 3.55
C ARG A 10 -24.77 -5.03 4.04
N ILE A 11 -24.76 -6.35 3.88
CA ILE A 11 -23.59 -7.19 4.22
C ILE A 11 -22.40 -6.81 3.34
N LEU A 12 -22.61 -6.74 2.03
CA LEU A 12 -21.54 -6.51 1.06
C LEU A 12 -21.03 -5.07 1.06
N ARG A 13 -21.81 -4.11 1.59
CA ARG A 13 -21.41 -2.70 1.69
C ARG A 13 -20.25 -2.54 2.68
N GLY A 14 -19.14 -2.01 2.16
CA GLY A 14 -17.91 -1.82 2.93
C GLY A 14 -17.01 -3.06 2.98
N THR A 15 -17.34 -4.14 2.27
CA THR A 15 -16.38 -5.22 2.01
C THR A 15 -15.41 -4.80 0.91
N PHE A 16 -14.16 -5.26 1.01
CA PHE A 16 -13.11 -5.06 0.01
C PHE A 16 -13.21 -6.04 -1.18
N LEU A 17 -14.28 -6.84 -1.24
CA LEU A 17 -14.56 -7.73 -2.37
C LEU A 17 -14.70 -6.93 -3.67
N THR A 18 -14.21 -7.50 -4.77
CA THR A 18 -14.38 -6.96 -6.12
C THR A 18 -15.86 -7.00 -6.53
N GLY A 19 -16.24 -6.22 -7.55
CA GLY A 19 -17.61 -6.24 -8.06
C GLY A 19 -18.08 -7.64 -8.49
N LYS A 20 -17.18 -8.42 -9.10
CA LYS A 20 -17.45 -9.80 -9.51
C LYS A 20 -17.71 -10.71 -8.30
N GLU A 21 -16.83 -10.67 -7.30
CA GLU A 21 -16.98 -11.49 -6.09
C GLU A 21 -18.21 -11.09 -5.29
N LYS A 22 -18.56 -9.80 -5.26
CA LYS A 22 -19.81 -9.33 -4.66
C LYS A 22 -21.01 -9.92 -5.38
N ALA A 23 -20.98 -10.00 -6.71
CA ALA A 23 -22.07 -10.60 -7.48
C ALA A 23 -22.16 -12.11 -7.26
N GLU A 24 -21.03 -12.82 -7.25
CA GLU A 24 -20.97 -14.27 -6.99
C GLU A 24 -21.47 -14.60 -5.58
N TRP A 25 -20.94 -13.91 -4.56
CA TRP A 25 -21.36 -14.10 -3.17
C TRP A 25 -22.84 -13.74 -2.98
N LYS A 26 -23.31 -12.66 -3.62
CA LYS A 26 -24.73 -12.30 -3.59
C LYS A 26 -25.59 -13.38 -4.21
N ALA A 27 -25.19 -13.96 -5.35
CA ALA A 27 -25.95 -15.02 -6.01
C ALA A 27 -26.01 -16.28 -5.14
N GLU A 28 -24.87 -16.74 -4.62
CA GLU A 28 -24.79 -17.92 -3.74
C GLU A 28 -25.64 -17.74 -2.48
N MET A 29 -25.48 -16.62 -1.78
CA MET A 29 -26.26 -16.35 -0.57
C MET A 29 -27.73 -16.11 -0.85
N ARG A 30 -28.07 -15.62 -2.05
CA ARG A 30 -29.45 -15.49 -2.46
C ARG A 30 -30.11 -16.86 -2.59
N THR A 31 -29.42 -17.82 -3.22
CA THR A 31 -29.89 -19.20 -3.30
C THR A 31 -30.10 -19.79 -1.91
N HIS A 32 -29.18 -19.60 -0.97
CA HIS A 32 -29.36 -20.10 0.40
C HIS A 32 -30.56 -19.47 1.12
N ILE A 33 -30.78 -18.16 0.96
CA ILE A 33 -31.96 -17.49 1.52
C ILE A 33 -33.24 -18.03 0.89
N ASP A 34 -33.28 -18.17 -0.44
CA ASP A 34 -34.47 -18.65 -1.14
C ASP A 34 -34.79 -20.11 -0.74
N CYS A 35 -33.80 -20.99 -0.62
CA CYS A 35 -33.99 -22.36 -0.11
C CYS A 35 -34.55 -22.39 1.32
N SER A 36 -34.00 -21.58 2.24
CA SER A 36 -34.51 -21.52 3.62
C SER A 36 -35.92 -20.92 3.71
N VAL A 37 -36.28 -20.03 2.78
CA VAL A 37 -37.65 -19.51 2.68
C VAL A 37 -38.60 -20.60 2.20
N GLU A 38 -38.22 -21.37 1.18
CA GLU A 38 -39.02 -22.49 0.66
C GLU A 38 -39.26 -23.55 1.75
N GLU A 39 -38.23 -23.92 2.52
CA GLU A 39 -38.35 -24.84 3.67
C GLU A 39 -39.40 -24.34 4.71
N LEU A 40 -39.37 -23.05 5.04
CA LEU A 40 -40.34 -22.46 5.98
C LEU A 40 -41.76 -22.32 5.37
N GLU A 41 -41.86 -22.13 4.05
CA GLU A 41 -43.15 -22.16 3.34
C GLU A 41 -43.76 -23.56 3.38
N GLU A 42 -42.95 -24.62 3.22
CA GLU A 42 -43.39 -26.02 3.36
C GLU A 42 -43.86 -26.34 4.79
N GLU A 43 -43.30 -25.69 5.80
CA GLU A 43 -43.78 -25.74 7.19
C GLU A 43 -45.08 -24.94 7.44
N GLY A 44 -45.60 -24.27 6.42
CA GLY A 44 -46.87 -23.53 6.46
C GLY A 44 -46.76 -22.06 6.85
N LEU A 45 -45.56 -21.47 6.87
CA LEU A 45 -45.42 -20.03 7.03
C LEU A 45 -45.74 -19.29 5.72
N GLY A 46 -46.35 -18.10 5.83
CA GLY A 46 -46.48 -17.21 4.68
C GLY A 46 -45.12 -16.69 4.22
N ARG A 47 -44.94 -16.51 2.90
CA ARG A 47 -43.66 -16.09 2.28
C ARG A 47 -42.97 -14.91 2.96
N GLU A 48 -43.73 -13.87 3.32
CA GLU A 48 -43.15 -12.66 3.93
C GLU A 48 -42.60 -12.94 5.33
N ASP A 49 -43.32 -13.73 6.14
CA ASP A 49 -42.92 -14.13 7.48
C ASP A 49 -41.76 -15.13 7.43
N ALA A 50 -41.79 -16.06 6.48
CA ALA A 50 -40.71 -17.00 6.18
C ALA A 50 -39.41 -16.25 5.82
N LEU A 51 -39.50 -15.24 4.94
CA LEU A 51 -38.37 -14.40 4.60
C LEU A 51 -37.85 -13.61 5.80
N GLU A 52 -38.73 -12.99 6.59
CA GLU A 52 -38.30 -12.25 7.77
C GLU A 52 -37.63 -13.16 8.81
N ARG A 53 -38.18 -14.35 9.05
CA ARG A 53 -37.61 -15.36 9.95
C ARG A 53 -36.26 -15.86 9.45
N THR A 54 -36.13 -16.14 8.15
CA THR A 54 -34.87 -16.53 7.50
C THR A 54 -33.81 -15.45 7.70
N LEU A 55 -34.11 -14.19 7.38
CA LEU A 55 -33.15 -13.09 7.53
C LEU A 55 -32.70 -12.89 8.99
N ARG A 56 -33.59 -13.12 9.96
CA ARG A 56 -33.24 -13.11 11.39
C ARG A 56 -32.32 -14.28 11.77
N GLN A 57 -32.52 -15.47 11.20
CA GLN A 57 -31.67 -16.64 11.44
C GLN A 57 -30.26 -16.47 10.87
N PHE A 58 -30.14 -15.86 9.68
CA PHE A 58 -28.83 -15.49 9.12
C PHE A 58 -28.08 -14.48 10.01
N GLY A 59 -28.80 -13.65 10.76
CA GLY A 59 -28.26 -12.79 11.80
C GLY A 59 -27.96 -11.36 11.35
N ASP A 60 -27.14 -10.66 12.14
CA ASP A 60 -26.83 -9.25 11.89
C ASP A 60 -25.91 -9.07 10.67
N PRO A 61 -26.26 -8.19 9.70
CA PRO A 61 -25.41 -7.92 8.54
C PRO A 61 -23.99 -7.46 8.90
N GLY A 62 -23.82 -6.73 10.00
CA GLY A 62 -22.52 -6.23 10.46
C GLY A 62 -21.60 -7.34 10.94
N MET A 63 -22.15 -8.34 11.65
CA MET A 63 -21.41 -9.54 12.06
C MET A 63 -21.00 -10.39 10.85
N LEU A 64 -21.94 -10.73 9.98
CA LEU A 64 -21.68 -11.48 8.75
C LEU A 64 -20.61 -10.80 7.88
N ARG A 65 -20.64 -9.47 7.79
CA ARG A 65 -19.62 -8.70 7.08
C ARG A 65 -18.23 -8.84 7.71
N ARG A 66 -18.14 -8.79 9.04
CA ARG A 66 -16.87 -8.97 9.77
C ARG A 66 -16.33 -10.37 9.56
N ASP A 67 -17.18 -11.38 9.62
CA ASP A 67 -16.79 -12.79 9.42
C ASP A 67 -16.37 -13.05 7.98
N LEU A 68 -17.16 -12.58 7.01
CA LEU A 68 -16.82 -12.65 5.59
C LEU A 68 -15.46 -12.00 5.31
N THR A 69 -15.21 -10.82 5.87
CA THR A 69 -13.91 -10.14 5.71
C THR A 69 -12.80 -10.93 6.40
N ARG A 70 -13.01 -11.40 7.64
CA ARG A 70 -12.01 -12.16 8.38
C ARG A 70 -11.65 -13.46 7.67
N GLN A 71 -12.63 -14.16 7.11
CA GLN A 71 -12.41 -15.38 6.32
C GLN A 71 -11.70 -15.09 5.00
N THR A 72 -12.09 -14.02 4.30
CA THR A 72 -11.50 -13.65 3.00
C THR A 72 -10.08 -13.11 3.12
N TYR A 73 -9.79 -12.34 4.19
CA TYR A 73 -8.56 -11.55 4.32
C TYR A 73 -7.67 -12.01 5.49
N GLY A 74 -8.09 -12.99 6.29
CA GLY A 74 -7.37 -13.52 7.46
C GLY A 74 -7.23 -12.55 8.64
N ILE A 75 -7.69 -11.30 8.51
CA ILE A 75 -7.61 -10.21 9.50
C ILE A 75 -8.91 -9.41 9.41
N SER A 76 -9.40 -8.90 10.55
CA SER A 76 -10.59 -8.04 10.58
C SER A 76 -10.36 -6.70 9.89
N VAL A 77 -11.43 -6.12 9.31
CA VAL A 77 -11.41 -4.76 8.74
C VAL A 77 -10.90 -3.76 9.77
N ASP A 78 -11.38 -3.87 11.00
CA ASP A 78 -11.07 -2.93 12.08
C ASP A 78 -9.56 -2.85 12.33
N VAL A 79 -8.86 -4.00 12.35
CA VAL A 79 -7.40 -4.05 12.50
C VAL A 79 -6.70 -3.49 11.26
N ILE A 80 -7.15 -3.83 10.05
CA ILE A 80 -6.57 -3.29 8.81
C ILE A 80 -6.66 -1.77 8.79
N LEU A 81 -7.82 -1.21 9.16
CA LEU A 81 -8.05 0.23 9.20
C LEU A 81 -7.22 0.90 10.31
N GLN A 82 -7.14 0.32 11.51
CA GLN A 82 -6.31 0.85 12.60
C GLN A 82 -4.83 0.89 12.22
N VAL A 83 -4.28 -0.19 11.66
CA VAL A 83 -2.87 -0.23 11.24
C VAL A 83 -2.64 0.73 10.07
N SER A 84 -3.56 0.79 9.10
CA SER A 84 -3.47 1.74 7.99
C SER A 84 -3.48 3.19 8.47
N ALA A 85 -4.36 3.52 9.43
CA ALA A 85 -4.43 4.84 10.04
C ALA A 85 -3.15 5.19 10.82
N LEU A 86 -2.59 4.24 11.57
CA LEU A 86 -1.33 4.43 12.29
C LEU A 86 -0.17 4.70 11.33
N LEU A 87 -0.06 3.92 10.25
CA LEU A 87 0.95 4.14 9.21
C LEU A 87 0.76 5.50 8.50
N TRP A 88 -0.49 5.94 8.31
CA TRP A 88 -0.80 7.26 7.76
C TRP A 88 -0.45 8.41 8.73
N ALA A 89 -0.68 8.23 10.01
CA ALA A 89 -0.28 9.20 11.03
C ALA A 89 1.26 9.31 11.10
N ALA A 90 1.96 8.17 11.06
CA ALA A 90 3.42 8.14 11.00
C ALA A 90 3.95 8.80 9.72
N PHE A 91 3.32 8.53 8.57
CA PHE A 91 3.59 9.22 7.31
C PHE A 91 3.51 10.73 7.48
N LEU A 92 2.39 11.23 8.00
CA LEU A 92 2.12 12.66 8.11
C LEU A 92 3.12 13.33 9.07
N PHE A 93 3.40 12.69 10.20
CA PHE A 93 4.38 13.16 11.17
C PHE A 93 5.78 13.30 10.55
N LEU A 94 6.27 12.26 9.88
CA LEU A 94 7.58 12.27 9.25
C LEU A 94 7.65 13.23 8.06
N TYR A 95 6.56 13.34 7.30
CA TYR A 95 6.45 14.31 6.23
C TYR A 95 6.55 15.73 6.77
N LEU A 96 5.78 16.10 7.80
CA LEU A 96 5.85 17.41 8.42
C LEU A 96 7.25 17.69 8.99
N GLN A 97 7.86 16.73 9.67
CA GLN A 97 9.23 16.86 10.18
C GLN A 97 10.25 17.12 9.05
N SER A 98 10.10 16.44 7.90
CA SER A 98 10.97 16.66 6.74
C SER A 98 10.82 18.08 6.17
N GLN A 99 9.60 18.64 6.18
CA GLN A 99 9.34 20.03 5.76
C GLN A 99 9.96 21.06 6.71
N PHE A 100 10.06 20.76 8.01
CA PHE A 100 10.79 21.62 8.95
C PHE A 100 12.31 21.59 8.74
N ARG A 101 12.88 20.42 8.42
CA ARG A 101 14.33 20.29 8.15
C ARG A 101 14.76 20.86 6.80
N LEU A 102 13.84 20.91 5.85
CA LEU A 102 13.98 21.66 4.59
C LEU A 102 14.32 23.13 4.83
N TYR A 103 13.77 23.76 5.87
CA TYR A 103 14.09 25.14 6.26
C TYR A 103 15.53 25.32 6.79
N GLU A 104 16.18 24.25 7.25
CA GLU A 104 17.57 24.25 7.73
C GLU A 104 18.58 23.92 6.62
N GLY A 105 18.14 23.82 5.35
CA GLY A 105 19.01 23.54 4.20
C GLY A 105 19.46 22.08 4.08
N ARG A 106 19.00 21.18 4.95
CA ARG A 106 19.23 19.73 4.85
C ARG A 106 17.99 19.04 4.31
N LEU A 107 17.97 18.86 3.00
CA LEU A 107 16.89 18.21 2.27
C LEU A 107 16.92 16.69 2.49
N VAL A 108 16.37 16.22 3.62
CA VAL A 108 16.14 14.80 3.85
C VAL A 108 14.90 14.42 3.07
N LEU A 109 15.07 13.63 2.01
CA LEU A 109 13.96 13.17 1.17
C LEU A 109 12.86 12.52 2.06
N PRO A 110 11.56 12.82 1.86
CA PRO A 110 10.46 12.12 2.52
C PRO A 110 10.27 10.69 1.95
N LEU A 111 11.36 9.92 1.90
CA LEU A 111 11.41 8.55 1.45
C LEU A 111 10.53 7.64 2.30
N ILE A 112 10.63 7.81 3.62
CA ILE A 112 9.90 6.97 4.56
C ILE A 112 8.40 7.23 4.51
N PRO A 113 7.95 8.49 4.42
CA PRO A 113 6.59 8.79 4.01
C PRO A 113 6.18 7.99 2.75
N LEU A 114 6.90 8.06 1.64
CA LEU A 114 6.50 7.32 0.43
C LEU A 114 6.44 5.79 0.64
N THR A 115 7.39 5.21 1.38
CA THR A 115 7.35 3.76 1.70
C THR A 115 6.19 3.38 2.61
N LEU A 116 5.83 4.22 3.59
CA LEU A 116 4.68 4.02 4.46
C LEU A 116 3.37 4.14 3.69
N GLN A 117 3.27 5.11 2.78
CA GLN A 117 2.10 5.28 1.92
C GLN A 117 1.90 4.08 0.99
N ALA A 118 2.98 3.59 0.37
CA ALA A 118 2.94 2.37 -0.42
C ALA A 118 2.50 1.17 0.44
N ALA A 119 3.04 1.01 1.65
CA ALA A 119 2.65 -0.07 2.56
C ALA A 119 1.17 -0.02 2.95
N VAL A 120 0.60 1.17 3.19
CA VAL A 120 -0.84 1.33 3.45
C VAL A 120 -1.66 0.89 2.25
N LEU A 121 -1.35 1.37 1.06
CA LEU A 121 -2.08 1.01 -0.16
C LEU A 121 -1.99 -0.50 -0.44
N PHE A 122 -0.82 -1.09 -0.23
CA PHE A 122 -0.62 -2.52 -0.42
C PHE A 122 -1.31 -3.38 0.66
N MET A 123 -1.33 -2.94 1.93
CA MET A 123 -2.08 -3.61 3.01
C MET A 123 -3.59 -3.65 2.74
N LEU A 124 -4.13 -2.56 2.20
CA LEU A 124 -5.55 -2.47 1.84
C LEU A 124 -5.92 -3.36 0.64
N THR A 125 -4.96 -3.66 -0.24
CA THR A 125 -5.22 -4.39 -1.49
C THR A 125 -4.83 -5.87 -1.45
N THR A 126 -3.87 -6.26 -0.61
CA THR A 126 -3.47 -7.68 -0.47
C THR A 126 -4.42 -8.46 0.43
N ARG A 127 -4.72 -9.70 0.02
CA ARG A 127 -5.62 -10.62 0.76
C ARG A 127 -4.89 -11.66 1.57
N ASN A 128 -3.75 -12.12 1.06
CA ASN A 128 -2.96 -13.13 1.72
C ASN A 128 -2.30 -12.54 2.97
N ARG A 129 -2.50 -13.19 4.12
CA ARG A 129 -1.89 -12.81 5.39
C ARG A 129 -0.36 -12.81 5.30
N ALA A 130 0.23 -13.77 4.59
CA ALA A 130 1.66 -13.82 4.37
C ALA A 130 2.14 -12.58 3.60
N ASP A 131 1.47 -12.22 2.51
CA ASP A 131 1.79 -11.04 1.70
C ASP A 131 1.76 -9.75 2.52
N ARG A 132 0.77 -9.59 3.42
CA ARG A 132 0.66 -8.42 4.30
C ARG A 132 1.84 -8.30 5.26
N PHE A 133 2.20 -9.40 5.91
CA PHE A 133 3.40 -9.41 6.75
C PHE A 133 4.66 -9.20 5.92
N GLY A 134 4.70 -9.72 4.70
CA GLY A 134 5.80 -9.49 3.77
C GLY A 134 5.92 -8.01 3.39
N LEU A 135 4.81 -7.30 3.19
CA LEU A 135 4.78 -5.87 2.90
C LEU A 135 5.25 -5.05 4.09
N LEU A 136 4.79 -5.37 5.30
CA LEU A 136 5.29 -4.75 6.53
C LEU A 136 6.79 -5.03 6.71
N GLY A 137 7.21 -6.26 6.43
CA GLY A 137 8.61 -6.66 6.40
C GLY A 137 9.42 -5.90 5.36
N ALA A 138 8.87 -5.61 4.19
CA ALA A 138 9.55 -4.86 3.13
C ALA A 138 9.89 -3.41 3.56
N VAL A 139 9.10 -2.83 4.48
CA VAL A 139 9.35 -1.48 5.01
C VAL A 139 10.29 -1.49 6.21
N LEU A 140 10.46 -2.63 6.89
CA LEU A 140 11.28 -2.75 8.09
C LEU A 140 12.72 -2.22 7.94
N PRO A 141 13.48 -2.52 6.85
CA PRO A 141 14.84 -2.00 6.70
C PRO A 141 14.89 -0.47 6.66
N TYR A 142 13.88 0.17 6.09
CA TYR A 142 13.78 1.63 6.00
C TYR A 142 13.44 2.24 7.36
N ILE A 143 12.57 1.59 8.15
CA ILE A 143 12.26 2.00 9.53
C ILE A 143 13.52 1.90 10.39
N LEU A 144 14.23 0.76 10.33
CA LEU A 144 15.46 0.53 11.09
C LEU A 144 16.52 1.57 10.75
N LEU A 145 16.72 1.85 9.47
CA LEU A 145 17.63 2.90 9.01
C LEU A 145 17.28 4.26 9.66
N HIS A 146 16.00 4.62 9.74
CA HIS A 146 15.58 5.88 10.36
C HIS A 146 15.78 5.91 11.87
N VAL A 147 15.52 4.81 12.56
CA VAL A 147 15.80 4.70 13.99
C VAL A 147 17.29 4.88 14.25
N CYS A 148 18.16 4.24 13.45
CA CYS A 148 19.60 4.43 13.55
C CYS A 148 20.03 5.88 13.32
N LEU A 149 19.42 6.58 12.35
CA LEU A 149 19.65 8.01 12.10
C LEU A 149 19.19 8.89 13.28
N ALA A 150 18.02 8.60 13.85
CA ALA A 150 17.45 9.36 14.96
C ALA A 150 18.29 9.24 16.24
N ILE A 151 18.88 8.07 16.47
CA ILE A 151 19.81 7.82 17.60
C ILE A 151 21.19 8.48 17.35
N GLY A 152 21.46 8.94 16.12
CA GLY A 152 22.72 9.58 15.76
C GLY A 152 23.86 8.58 15.59
N PHE A 153 23.56 7.35 15.17
CA PHE A 153 24.59 6.34 14.93
C PHE A 153 25.49 6.81 13.76
N PRO A 154 26.77 7.19 14.00
CA PRO A 154 27.55 7.95 13.03
C PRO A 154 27.77 7.22 11.71
N GLU A 155 27.92 5.89 11.79
CA GLU A 155 28.10 5.01 10.64
C GLU A 155 26.82 4.89 9.81
N ALA A 156 25.65 4.87 10.45
CA ALA A 156 24.36 4.84 9.76
C ALA A 156 24.07 6.19 9.09
N VAL A 157 24.47 7.31 9.72
CA VAL A 157 24.40 8.65 9.10
C VAL A 157 25.32 8.72 7.89
N ARG A 158 26.58 8.29 8.01
CA ARG A 158 27.51 8.27 6.87
C ARG A 158 27.04 7.35 5.75
N TRP A 159 26.56 6.16 6.09
CA TRP A 159 26.04 5.20 5.12
C TRP A 159 24.76 5.73 4.46
N TYR A 160 23.86 6.33 5.24
CA TYR A 160 22.70 7.03 4.69
C TYR A 160 23.16 8.15 3.78
N ASP A 161 24.05 9.05 4.17
CA ASP A 161 24.49 10.13 3.28
C ASP A 161 25.16 9.61 2.00
N ALA A 162 25.89 8.50 2.07
CA ALA A 162 26.51 7.83 0.94
C ALA A 162 25.48 7.20 -0.03
N VAL A 163 24.53 6.43 0.50
CA VAL A 163 23.54 5.69 -0.28
C VAL A 163 22.36 6.59 -0.68
N MET A 164 21.87 7.36 0.31
CA MET A 164 20.79 8.35 0.50
C MET A 164 20.84 9.69 -0.22
N ASN A 165 22.02 10.30 -0.21
CA ASN A 165 22.17 11.68 -0.61
C ASN A 165 23.21 11.85 -1.72
N GLY A 166 23.84 10.77 -2.16
CA GLY A 166 24.83 10.77 -3.24
C GLY A 166 26.08 11.60 -2.94
N TYR A 167 26.29 11.99 -1.68
CA TYR A 167 27.39 12.89 -1.28
C TYR A 167 28.76 12.20 -1.30
N THR A 168 28.82 10.87 -1.41
CA THR A 168 30.06 10.16 -1.66
C THR A 168 29.91 9.22 -2.85
N PRO A 169 30.86 9.19 -3.80
CA PRO A 169 30.82 8.33 -4.97
C PRO A 169 31.10 6.85 -4.64
N ASP A 170 30.88 6.43 -3.39
CA ASP A 170 31.21 5.09 -2.96
C ASP A 170 30.14 4.10 -3.42
N TRP A 171 30.28 3.71 -4.69
CA TRP A 171 29.47 2.71 -5.36
C TRP A 171 29.40 1.39 -4.56
N ARG A 172 30.42 1.08 -3.74
CA ARG A 172 30.43 -0.11 -2.89
C ARG A 172 29.34 -0.07 -1.82
N SER A 173 29.12 1.08 -1.19
CA SER A 173 28.06 1.26 -0.17
C SER A 173 26.67 1.06 -0.78
N TYR A 174 26.44 1.57 -1.99
CA TYR A 174 25.19 1.35 -2.73
C TYR A 174 25.01 -0.10 -3.19
N GLN A 175 26.06 -0.76 -3.69
CA GLN A 175 26.01 -2.18 -4.04
C GLN A 175 25.72 -3.07 -2.83
N LEU A 176 26.30 -2.76 -1.66
CA LEU A 176 26.02 -3.47 -0.42
C LEU A 176 24.54 -3.31 -0.01
N PHE A 177 24.00 -2.09 -0.12
CA PHE A 177 22.58 -1.84 0.13
C PHE A 177 21.68 -2.65 -0.81
N LEU A 178 21.95 -2.61 -2.12
CA LEU A 178 21.18 -3.38 -3.10
C LEU A 178 21.27 -4.89 -2.83
N SER A 179 22.44 -5.39 -2.45
CA SER A 179 22.64 -6.80 -2.10
C SER A 179 21.82 -7.18 -0.87
N MET A 180 21.79 -6.32 0.15
CA MET A 180 20.96 -6.51 1.34
C MET A 180 19.46 -6.49 0.99
N MET A 181 19.02 -5.55 0.16
CA MET A 181 17.62 -5.47 -0.29
C MET A 181 17.23 -6.67 -1.15
N PHE A 182 18.15 -7.19 -1.96
CA PHE A 182 17.96 -8.40 -2.75
C PHE A 182 17.78 -9.62 -1.83
N LEU A 183 18.69 -9.83 -0.88
CA LEU A 183 18.61 -10.91 0.10
C LEU A 183 17.33 -10.82 0.93
N TRP A 184 16.96 -9.61 1.35
CA TRP A 184 15.69 -9.37 2.04
C TRP A 184 14.49 -9.72 1.16
N GLY A 185 14.52 -9.33 -0.11
CA GLY A 185 13.51 -9.73 -1.10
C GLY A 185 13.38 -11.24 -1.24
N LEU A 186 14.49 -12.01 -1.22
CA LEU A 186 14.44 -13.48 -1.23
C LEU A 186 13.82 -14.07 0.04
N VAL A 187 14.10 -13.49 1.21
CA VAL A 187 13.46 -13.89 2.48
C VAL A 187 11.95 -13.67 2.39
N LEU A 188 11.52 -12.50 1.90
CA LEU A 188 10.12 -12.19 1.67
C LEU A 188 9.49 -13.12 0.63
N LEU A 189 10.20 -13.48 -0.45
CA LEU A 189 9.71 -14.41 -1.46
C LEU A 189 9.44 -15.78 -0.86
N LYS A 190 10.34 -16.28 0.00
CA LYS A 190 10.17 -17.57 0.68
C LYS A 190 8.94 -17.57 1.58
N GLY A 191 8.70 -16.47 2.30
CA GLY A 191 7.55 -16.34 3.21
C GLY A 191 6.20 -16.11 2.51
N THR A 192 6.19 -15.29 1.45
CA THR A 192 4.95 -14.84 0.79
C THR A 192 4.58 -15.67 -0.44
N LYS A 193 5.57 -16.26 -1.12
CA LYS A 193 5.46 -16.80 -2.49
C LYS A 193 4.94 -15.78 -3.50
N ASN A 194 4.99 -14.49 -3.18
CA ASN A 194 4.52 -13.39 -4.01
C ASN A 194 5.72 -12.58 -4.52
N THR A 195 5.98 -12.67 -5.81
CA THR A 195 7.11 -11.97 -6.47
C THR A 195 6.97 -10.45 -6.39
N GLY A 196 5.75 -9.90 -6.38
CA GLY A 196 5.51 -8.46 -6.24
C GLY A 196 5.92 -7.94 -4.87
N VAL A 197 5.57 -8.66 -3.80
CA VAL A 197 5.98 -8.31 -2.42
C VAL A 197 7.49 -8.50 -2.24
N ALA A 198 8.05 -9.56 -2.80
CA ALA A 198 9.48 -9.84 -2.76
C ALA A 198 10.34 -8.82 -3.52
N ALA A 199 9.82 -8.28 -4.63
CA ALA A 199 10.51 -7.27 -5.42
C ALA A 199 10.44 -5.87 -4.80
N LEU A 200 9.53 -5.65 -3.84
CA LEU A 200 9.26 -4.33 -3.27
C LEU A 200 10.50 -3.66 -2.64
N PRO A 201 11.35 -4.34 -1.83
CA PRO A 201 12.56 -3.73 -1.28
C PRO A 201 13.53 -3.24 -2.36
N LEU A 202 13.71 -4.01 -3.43
CA LEU A 202 14.56 -3.66 -4.57
C LEU A 202 13.95 -2.53 -5.39
N PHE A 203 12.66 -2.63 -5.69
CA PHE A 203 11.94 -1.61 -6.44
C PHE A 203 12.04 -0.25 -5.73
N LEU A 204 11.83 -0.22 -4.41
CA LEU A 204 12.01 0.99 -3.60
C LEU A 204 13.44 1.54 -3.66
N ALA A 205 14.46 0.69 -3.69
CA ALA A 205 15.86 1.11 -3.85
C ALA A 205 16.17 1.68 -5.24
N PHE A 206 15.59 1.12 -6.31
CA PHE A 206 15.71 1.64 -7.67
C PHE A 206 14.98 2.96 -7.86
N LEU A 207 13.74 3.01 -7.36
CA LEU A 207 12.91 4.21 -7.30
C LEU A 207 13.68 5.35 -6.64
N TYR A 208 14.28 5.07 -5.49
CA TYR A 208 15.12 6.03 -4.79
C TYR A 208 16.27 6.56 -5.67
N LYS A 209 17.02 5.69 -6.36
CA LYS A 209 18.15 6.14 -7.20
C LYS A 209 17.71 6.90 -8.44
N GLY A 210 16.57 6.54 -9.03
CA GLY A 210 15.97 7.28 -10.14
C GLY A 210 15.59 8.70 -9.73
N PHE A 211 15.07 8.88 -8.52
CA PHE A 211 14.79 10.21 -7.98
C PHE A 211 16.07 11.05 -7.76
N ASP A 212 17.10 10.45 -7.16
CA ASP A 212 18.40 11.13 -6.95
C ASP A 212 19.04 11.56 -8.28
N LEU A 213 18.90 10.75 -9.34
CA LEU A 213 19.34 11.11 -10.69
C LEU A 213 18.60 12.36 -11.21
N CYS A 214 17.28 12.42 -11.06
CA CYS A 214 16.50 13.61 -11.45
C CYS A 214 16.95 14.85 -10.67
N ARG A 215 17.21 14.72 -9.37
CA ARG A 215 17.76 15.82 -8.56
C ARG A 215 19.14 16.26 -9.04
N SER A 216 20.04 15.32 -9.27
CA SER A 216 21.39 15.60 -9.76
C SER A 216 21.37 16.28 -11.14
N LEU A 217 20.49 15.83 -12.04
CA LEU A 217 20.26 16.48 -13.33
C LEU A 217 19.72 17.89 -13.17
N ASN A 218 18.75 18.12 -12.28
CA ASN A 218 18.26 19.46 -11.98
C ASN A 218 19.38 20.37 -11.47
N LEU A 219 20.19 19.90 -10.51
CA LEU A 219 21.33 20.66 -9.97
C LEU A 219 22.36 20.99 -11.06
N HIS A 220 22.64 20.05 -11.98
CA HIS A 220 23.56 20.27 -13.09
C HIS A 220 23.01 21.20 -14.18
N LEU A 221 21.74 21.03 -14.58
CA LEU A 221 21.04 21.96 -15.47
C LEU A 221 21.03 23.36 -14.88
N PHE A 222 20.81 23.46 -13.57
CA PHE A 222 20.77 24.73 -12.87
C PHE A 222 22.15 25.38 -12.73
N SER A 223 23.20 24.61 -12.41
CA SER A 223 24.58 25.15 -12.40
C SER A 223 25.06 25.57 -13.78
N ALA A 224 24.55 24.93 -14.84
CA ALA A 224 24.77 25.36 -16.22
C ALA A 224 24.04 26.67 -16.56
N LEU A 225 22.88 26.93 -15.94
CA LEU A 225 22.10 28.17 -16.06
C LEU A 225 22.63 29.30 -15.14
N ASP A 226 23.49 29.01 -14.18
CA ASP A 226 23.93 29.93 -13.10
C ASP A 226 24.83 31.12 -13.55
N ARG A 227 25.02 31.32 -14.85
CA ARG A 227 25.66 32.53 -15.38
C ARG A 227 24.66 33.71 -15.40
N GLY A 228 24.24 34.20 -14.23
CA GLY A 228 23.59 35.52 -14.12
C GLY A 228 22.36 35.66 -13.21
N VAL A 229 21.94 34.63 -12.47
CA VAL A 229 20.72 34.69 -11.64
C VAL A 229 21.04 35.03 -10.17
N ASN A 230 20.27 35.96 -9.60
CA ASN A 230 20.40 36.44 -8.21
C ASN A 230 20.09 35.33 -7.17
N SER A 231 20.72 35.37 -6.00
CA SER A 231 20.71 34.23 -5.05
C SER A 231 19.34 33.90 -4.44
N SER A 232 18.43 34.87 -4.28
CA SER A 232 17.09 34.61 -3.72
C SER A 232 16.19 33.88 -4.72
N SER A 233 16.23 34.27 -5.99
CA SER A 233 15.49 33.59 -7.07
C SER A 233 16.06 32.21 -7.38
N ARG A 234 17.32 31.91 -6.99
CA ARG A 234 17.87 30.55 -7.07
C ARG A 234 17.12 29.57 -6.17
N HIS A 235 16.90 29.93 -4.92
CA HIS A 235 16.28 29.00 -3.96
C HIS A 235 14.84 28.68 -4.34
N GLU A 236 14.10 29.68 -4.82
CA GLU A 236 12.70 29.52 -5.22
C GLU A 236 12.57 28.59 -6.44
N VAL A 237 13.38 28.79 -7.48
CA VAL A 237 13.31 27.96 -8.70
C VAL A 237 13.77 26.51 -8.44
N LEU A 238 14.81 26.31 -7.61
CA LEU A 238 15.25 24.97 -7.19
C LEU A 238 14.14 24.23 -6.44
N SER A 239 13.51 24.89 -5.47
CA SER A 239 12.41 24.28 -4.71
C SER A 239 11.22 23.89 -5.61
N HIS A 240 10.95 24.68 -6.66
CA HIS A 240 9.88 24.40 -7.61
C HIS A 240 10.23 23.24 -8.56
N LEU A 241 11.43 23.20 -9.13
CA LEU A 241 11.86 22.11 -10.01
C LEU A 241 11.95 20.78 -9.27
N GLU A 242 12.46 20.78 -8.04
CA GLU A 242 12.47 19.60 -7.19
C GLU A 242 11.05 19.16 -6.82
N GLY A 243 10.17 20.10 -6.46
CA GLY A 243 8.76 19.82 -6.19
C GLY A 243 8.04 19.18 -7.38
N VAL A 244 8.30 19.66 -8.60
CA VAL A 244 7.76 19.06 -9.85
C VAL A 244 8.33 17.67 -10.09
N SER A 245 9.63 17.48 -9.87
CA SER A 245 10.30 16.18 -10.05
C SER A 245 9.78 15.13 -9.08
N ILE A 246 9.56 15.50 -7.81
CA ILE A 246 8.93 14.64 -6.79
C ILE A 246 7.52 14.26 -7.24
N ARG A 247 6.71 15.23 -7.68
CA ARG A 247 5.33 14.98 -8.13
C ARG A 247 5.27 14.06 -9.34
N LEU A 248 6.12 14.28 -10.34
CA LEU A 248 6.19 13.44 -11.54
C LEU A 248 6.66 12.02 -11.20
N PHE A 249 7.62 11.90 -10.30
CA PHE A 249 8.12 10.61 -9.83
C PHE A 249 7.05 9.83 -9.07
N VAL A 250 6.39 10.46 -8.09
CA VAL A 250 5.28 9.85 -7.34
C VAL A 250 4.16 9.43 -8.29
N LEU A 251 3.84 10.27 -9.28
CA LEU A 251 2.86 9.93 -10.32
C LEU A 251 3.29 8.72 -11.13
N ALA A 252 4.55 8.63 -11.57
CA ALA A 252 5.06 7.49 -12.33
C ALA A 252 5.02 6.18 -11.53
N VAL A 253 5.40 6.24 -10.24
CA VAL A 253 5.29 5.08 -9.32
C VAL A 253 3.84 4.66 -9.16
N PHE A 254 2.95 5.61 -8.93
CA PHE A 254 1.52 5.34 -8.79
C PHE A 254 0.95 4.69 -10.06
N LEU A 255 1.30 5.21 -11.24
CA LEU A 255 0.88 4.65 -12.53
C LEU A 255 1.44 3.24 -12.76
N ALA A 256 2.69 2.98 -12.38
CA ALA A 256 3.29 1.64 -12.50
C ALA A 256 2.60 0.62 -11.60
N VAL A 257 2.32 0.99 -10.34
CA VAL A 257 1.59 0.15 -9.38
C VAL A 257 0.15 -0.08 -9.86
N ALA A 258 -0.54 0.97 -10.31
CA ALA A 258 -1.89 0.88 -10.85
C ALA A 258 -1.94 -0.02 -12.09
N HIS A 259 -0.98 0.11 -13.01
CA HIS A 259 -0.88 -0.76 -14.18
C HIS A 259 -0.66 -2.22 -13.80
N GLY A 260 0.26 -2.51 -12.87
CA GLY A 260 0.50 -3.86 -12.37
C GLY A 260 -0.75 -4.48 -11.76
N TYR A 261 -1.50 -3.71 -10.96
CA TYR A 261 -2.76 -4.14 -10.39
C TYR A 261 -3.82 -4.46 -11.46
N LEU A 262 -3.95 -3.59 -12.48
CA LEU A 262 -4.88 -3.80 -13.59
C LEU A 262 -4.54 -5.03 -14.43
N GLN A 263 -3.25 -5.29 -14.67
CA GLN A 263 -2.81 -6.50 -15.38
C GLN A 263 -3.12 -7.76 -14.58
N GLN A 264 -2.90 -7.73 -13.26
CA GLN A 264 -3.21 -8.87 -12.38
C GLN A 264 -4.72 -9.17 -12.33
N GLN A 265 -5.58 -8.17 -12.43
CA GLN A 265 -7.02 -8.37 -12.57
C GLN A 265 -7.39 -9.01 -13.91
N LYS A 266 -6.73 -8.62 -15.01
CA LYS A 266 -6.98 -9.20 -16.35
C LYS A 266 -6.47 -10.63 -16.49
N SER A 267 -5.37 -10.97 -15.84
CA SER A 267 -4.71 -12.27 -16.01
C SER A 267 -5.28 -13.38 -15.12
N ARG A 268 -6.23 -13.10 -14.23
CA ARG A 268 -6.93 -14.16 -13.46
C ARG A 268 -7.93 -14.85 -14.39
N PRO A 269 -7.68 -16.12 -14.80
CA PRO A 269 -8.60 -16.84 -15.66
C PRO A 269 -9.94 -17.00 -14.95
N ALA A 270 -11.03 -16.77 -15.66
CA ALA A 270 -12.39 -16.68 -15.11
C ALA A 270 -12.87 -17.93 -14.35
N GLY A 271 -12.13 -19.05 -14.42
CA GLY A 271 -12.49 -20.34 -13.83
C GLY A 271 -11.54 -20.90 -12.77
N ALA A 272 -10.46 -20.22 -12.37
CA ALA A 272 -9.50 -20.79 -11.40
C ALA A 272 -9.93 -20.69 -9.90
N SER A 273 -11.21 -20.43 -9.62
CA SER A 273 -11.77 -20.33 -8.26
C SER A 273 -12.48 -21.61 -7.80
N ARG A 274 -12.11 -22.78 -8.34
CA ARG A 274 -12.62 -24.08 -7.87
C ARG A 274 -11.45 -25.04 -7.63
N ALA A 275 -10.90 -24.99 -6.43
CA ALA A 275 -10.20 -26.07 -5.74
C ALA A 275 -10.11 -25.73 -4.25
#